data_AF-A0A5C4J281-F1
#
_entry.id   AF-A0A5C4J281-F1
#
_cell.length_a   1.000
_cell.length_b   1.000
_cell.length_c   1.000
_cell.angle_alpha   90.00
_cell.angle_beta   90.00
_cell.angle_gamma   90.00
#
_symmetry.space_group_name_H-M   'P 1'
#
loop_
_entity.id
_entity.type
_entity.pdbx_description
1 polymer ?
#
loop_
_entity_poly.entity_id
_entity_poly.type
_entity_poly.pdbx_seq_one_letter_code
_entity_poly.pdbx_strand_id
1 'polypeptide(L)' 'MDVTMATMEWVAWYNSERLHSYCGNVPPAEYEETFHRSPAGTGLAIEDQAI' A
#
# COMPACT_ATOMS: atom_id res chain seq x y z
N MET A 1 -12.03 -22.95 14.90
CA MET A 1 -11.54 -21.61 14.52
C MET A 1 -12.75 -20.77 14.16
N ASP A 2 -12.77 -19.52 14.60
CA ASP A 2 -13.80 -18.56 14.18
C ASP A 2 -13.48 -18.02 12.78
N VAL A 3 -14.50 -17.77 11.97
CA VAL A 3 -14.34 -17.28 10.59
C VAL A 3 -13.57 -15.97 10.56
N THR A 4 -13.79 -15.09 11.54
CA THR A 4 -13.10 -13.80 11.62
C THR A 4 -11.58 -13.99 11.77
N MET A 5 -11.17 -14.98 12.56
CA MET A 5 -9.75 -15.28 12.77
C MET A 5 -9.11 -15.85 11.50
N ALA A 6 -9.78 -16.80 10.83
CA ALA A 6 -9.30 -17.33 9.56
C ALA A 6 -9.20 -16.25 8.47
N THR A 7 -10.15 -15.29 8.44
CA THR A 7 -10.06 -14.15 7.52
C THR A 7 -8.95 -13.18 7.86
N MET A 8 -8.71 -12.89 9.15
CA MET A 8 -7.61 -12.02 9.56
C MET A 8 -6.25 -12.65 9.21
N GLU A 9 -6.09 -13.94 9.42
CA GLU A 9 -4.88 -14.69 9.03
C GLU A 9 -4.66 -14.65 7.52
N TRP A 10 -5.71 -14.86 6.72
CA TRP A 10 -5.62 -14.76 5.27
C TRP A 10 -5.24 -13.36 4.80
N VAL A 11 -5.86 -12.31 5.36
CA VAL A 11 -5.53 -10.91 5.03
C VAL A 11 -4.08 -10.60 5.39
N ALA A 12 -3.61 -11.03 6.56
CA ALA A 12 -2.23 -10.82 6.98
C ALA A 12 -1.24 -11.48 6.01
N TRP A 13 -1.45 -12.76 5.68
CA TRP A 13 -0.61 -13.47 4.71
C TRP A 13 -0.65 -12.80 3.31
N TYR A 14 -1.84 -12.40 2.86
CA TYR A 14 -2.01 -11.77 1.55
C TYR A 14 -1.22 -10.46 1.45
N ASN A 15 -1.23 -9.64 2.49
CA ASN A 15 -0.60 -8.32 2.48
C ASN A 15 0.92 -8.39 2.69
N SER A 16 1.41 -9.35 3.48
CA SER A 16 2.81 -9.39 3.93
C SER A 16 3.67 -10.47 3.26
N GLU A 17 3.08 -11.54 2.75
CA GLU A 17 3.85 -12.72 2.30
C GLU A 17 3.55 -13.12 0.84
N ARG A 18 2.36 -12.79 0.33
CA ARG A 18 1.97 -13.17 -1.02
C ARG A 18 2.70 -12.32 -2.08
N LEU A 19 3.60 -12.95 -2.82
CA LEU A 19 4.23 -12.33 -3.99
C LEU A 19 3.22 -12.21 -5.14
N HIS A 20 3.07 -11.00 -5.69
CA HIS A 20 2.15 -10.73 -6.80
C HIS A 20 2.90 -10.19 -8.02
N SER A 21 2.76 -10.86 -9.18
CA SER A 21 3.46 -10.49 -10.42
C SER A 21 3.15 -9.06 -10.88
N TYR A 22 1.89 -8.64 -10.79
CA TYR A 22 1.48 -7.25 -11.03
C TYR A 22 2.20 -6.22 -10.14
N CYS A 23 2.48 -6.56 -8.88
CA CYS A 23 3.23 -5.72 -7.96
C CYS A 23 4.76 -5.81 -8.17
N GLY A 24 5.24 -6.51 -9.21
CA GLY A 24 6.67 -6.72 -9.43
C GLY A 24 7.27 -7.90 -8.63
N ASN A 25 6.43 -8.85 -8.20
CA ASN A 25 6.78 -9.96 -7.31
C ASN A 25 7.24 -9.49 -5.91
N VAL A 26 6.66 -8.41 -5.40
CA VAL A 26 6.75 -8.02 -3.99
C VAL A 26 5.37 -8.13 -3.32
N PRO A 27 5.31 -8.19 -1.97
CA PRO A 27 4.06 -8.16 -1.24
C PRO A 27 3.28 -6.85 -1.49
N PRO A 28 1.93 -6.89 -1.44
CA PRO A 28 1.10 -5.69 -1.61
C PRO A 28 1.45 -4.56 -0.66
N ALA A 29 1.74 -4.86 0.61
CA ALA A 29 2.08 -3.83 1.61
C ALA A 29 3.33 -3.03 1.23
N GLU A 30 4.38 -3.69 0.71
CA GLU A 30 5.62 -3.04 0.27
C GLU A 30 5.40 -2.19 -1.00
N TYR A 31 4.56 -2.69 -1.92
CA TYR A 31 4.19 -1.96 -3.12
C TYR A 31 3.42 -0.67 -2.78
N GLU A 32 2.45 -0.75 -1.87
CA GLU A 32 1.67 0.39 -1.40
C GLU A 32 2.52 1.40 -0.61
N GLU A 33 3.46 0.94 0.21
CA GLU A 33 4.40 1.82 0.92
C GLU A 33 5.23 2.66 -0.06
N THR A 34 5.72 2.02 -1.13
CA THR A 34 6.49 2.71 -2.19
C THR A 34 5.62 3.74 -2.93
N PHE A 35 4.36 3.40 -3.19
CA PHE A 35 3.40 4.30 -3.82
C PHE A 35 3.10 5.52 -2.93
N HIS A 36 2.82 5.31 -1.63
CA HIS A 36 2.54 6.40 -0.68
C HIS A 36 3.76 7.28 -0.37
N ARG A 37 4.97 6.71 -0.41
CA ARG A 37 6.23 7.45 -0.22
C ARG A 37 6.59 8.31 -1.43
N SER A 38 6.07 7.97 -2.61
CA SER A 38 6.30 8.74 -3.82
C SER A 38 5.57 10.09 -3.72
N PRO A 39 6.22 11.23 -4.00
CA PRO A 39 5.62 12.57 -3.88
C PRO A 39 4.47 12.86 -4.86
N ALA A 40 4.00 11.85 -5.60
CA ALA A 40 2.90 11.94 -6.55
C ALA A 40 1.55 11.83 -5.83
N GLY A 41 1.29 12.77 -4.93
CA GLY A 41 0.03 12.83 -4.17
C GLY A 41 -0.29 14.20 -3.55
N THR A 42 0.63 15.15 -3.56
CA THR A 42 0.33 16.53 -3.16
C THR A 42 0.05 17.37 -4.40
N GLY A 43 -1.16 17.26 -4.93
CA GLY A 43 -1.73 18.23 -5.86
C GLY A 43 -2.10 19.56 -5.20
N LEU A 44 -1.24 20.09 -4.31
CA LEU A 44 -1.39 21.38 -3.63
C LEU A 44 0.01 21.92 -3.25
N ALA A 45 0.82 22.25 -4.25
CA ALA A 45 2.07 22.98 -4.05
C ALA A 45 2.39 23.89 -5.25
N ILE A 46 1.36 24.53 -5.82
CA ILE A 46 1.44 25.78 -6.57
C ILE A 46 0.08 26.44 -6.28
N GLU A 47 -0.01 27.43 -5.41
CA GLU A 47 -0.09 28.85 -5.80
C GLU A 47 -0.18 29.69 -4.51
N ASP A 48 0.44 30.87 -4.55
CA ASP A 48 0.19 32.04 -3.69
C ASP A 48 0.82 32.09 -2.28
N GLN A 49 2.12 32.37 -2.20
CA GLN A 49 2.62 33.47 -1.35
C GLN A 49 3.81 34.14 -2.04
N ALA A 50 3.48 35.03 -2.95
CA ALA A 50 4.38 36.08 -3.43
C ALA A 50 3.57 37.37 -3.60
N ILE A 51 3.13 37.98 -2.49
CA ILE A 51 3.15 39.44 -2.20
C ILE A 51 3.27 39.61 -0.69
#